data_AF-A0A7X7D2T2-F1
#
_entry.id   AF-A0A7X7D2T2-F1
#
_cell.length_a   1.000
_cell.length_b   1.000
_cell.length_c   1.000
_cell.angle_alpha   90.00
_cell.angle_beta   90.00
_cell.angle_gamma   90.00
#
_symmetry.space_group_name_H-M   'P 1'
#
loop_
_entity.id
_entity.type
_entity.pdbx_description
1 polymer ?
#
loop_
_entity_poly.entity_id
_entity_poly.type
_entity_poly.pdbx_seq_one_letter_code
_entity_poly.pdbx_strand_id
1 'polypeptide(L)'
;TQVQTHRHTGAVHAFTTSGSWKYAEYPEVNTAGSYLFEPAGSTHTLVVPESNAEVTDVRFVVYGANLNLDAEGRVELVVDAQLVLDFYRSMCAQAGVPDPPVIGAPPL
;
A
#
# COMPACT_ATOMS: atom_id res chain seq x y z
N THR A 1 1.29 8.71 11.00
CA THR A 1 0.41 8.59 9.82
C THR A 1 -0.15 7.19 9.75
N GLN A 2 -1.39 7.01 9.28
CA GLN A 2 -2.02 5.69 9.13
C GLN A 2 -2.67 5.55 7.75
N VAL A 3 -2.72 4.32 7.25
CA VAL A 3 -3.55 3.92 6.11
C VAL A 3 -4.83 3.28 6.66
N GLN A 4 -5.96 3.56 6.02
CA GLN A 4 -7.24 2.95 6.36
C GLN A 4 -7.15 1.42 6.45
N THR A 5 -7.90 0.82 7.37
CA THR A 5 -8.03 -0.64 7.45
C THR A 5 -8.50 -1.22 6.13
N HIS A 6 -7.80 -2.25 5.65
CA HIS A 6 -8.11 -2.87 4.37
C HIS A 6 -7.87 -4.38 4.41
N ARG A 7 -8.56 -5.09 3.52
CA ARG A 7 -8.38 -6.51 3.29
C ARG A 7 -7.76 -6.77 1.92
N HIS A 8 -6.74 -7.59 1.85
CA HIS A 8 -6.13 -7.96 0.57
C HIS A 8 -6.86 -9.15 -0.07
N THR A 9 -7.18 -9.05 -1.36
CA THR A 9 -7.77 -10.18 -2.12
C THR A 9 -6.72 -11.16 -2.64
N GLY A 10 -5.45 -10.74 -2.69
CA GLY A 10 -4.29 -11.59 -3.02
C GLY A 10 -3.16 -11.42 -2.01
N ALA A 11 -2.02 -12.05 -2.28
CA ALA A 11 -0.86 -11.97 -1.40
C ALA A 11 -0.16 -10.61 -1.50
N VAL A 12 0.53 -10.21 -0.42
CA VAL A 12 1.42 -9.04 -0.42
C VAL A 12 2.82 -9.44 0.07
N HIS A 13 3.83 -8.86 -0.58
CA HIS A 13 5.21 -8.90 -0.14
C HIS A 13 5.71 -7.48 0.10
N ALA A 14 6.34 -7.23 1.24
CA ALA A 14 6.91 -5.93 1.57
C ALA A 14 8.40 -6.05 1.90
N PHE A 15 9.18 -5.11 1.38
CA PHE A 15 10.62 -5.00 1.62
C PHE A 15 10.93 -3.58 2.10
N THR A 16 11.33 -3.45 3.36
CA THR A 16 11.53 -2.15 4.00
C THR A 16 12.97 -1.68 3.80
N THR A 17 13.17 -0.48 3.28
CA THR A 17 14.50 0.10 3.01
C THR A 17 14.93 1.15 4.02
N SER A 18 13.99 1.89 4.61
CA SER A 18 14.24 2.94 5.60
C SER A 18 13.03 3.14 6.53
N GLY A 19 13.25 3.80 7.67
CA GLY A 19 12.21 4.13 8.63
C GLY A 19 11.62 2.92 9.35
N SER A 20 10.43 3.13 9.91
CA SER A 20 9.68 2.10 10.61
C SER A 20 8.19 2.18 10.33
N TRP A 21 7.55 1.02 10.33
CA TRP A 21 6.10 0.88 10.19
C TRP A 21 5.63 -0.43 10.81
N LYS A 22 4.34 -0.53 11.10
CA LYS A 22 3.72 -1.75 11.61
C LYS A 22 2.27 -1.86 11.19
N TYR A 23 1.70 -3.02 11.47
CA TYR A 23 0.25 -3.18 11.51
C TYR A 23 -0.25 -2.97 12.93
N ALA A 24 -1.34 -2.23 13.09
CA ALA A 24 -1.92 -1.92 14.41
C ALA A 24 -2.31 -3.20 15.17
N GLU A 25 -2.63 -4.25 14.44
CA GLU A 25 -3.07 -5.56 14.94
C GLU A 25 -1.94 -6.39 15.56
N TYR A 26 -0.67 -6.04 15.31
CA TYR A 26 0.48 -6.84 15.69
C TYR A 26 1.50 -6.04 16.50
N PRO A 27 2.23 -6.65 17.46
CA PRO A 27 3.27 -5.95 18.21
C PRO A 27 4.50 -5.62 17.36
N GLU A 28 4.82 -6.44 16.35
CA GLU A 28 6.03 -6.37 15.55
C GLU A 28 6.15 -5.05 14.75
N VAL A 29 7.39 -4.59 14.59
CA VAL A 29 7.72 -3.38 13.83
C VAL A 29 8.67 -3.77 12.71
N ASN A 30 8.32 -3.37 11.49
CA ASN A 30 9.20 -3.48 10.33
C ASN A 30 10.12 -2.26 10.29
N THR A 31 11.41 -2.52 10.06
CA THR A 31 12.46 -1.50 9.92
C THR A 31 13.31 -1.80 8.69
N ALA A 32 14.31 -0.97 8.38
CA ALA A 32 15.25 -1.25 7.29
C ALA A 32 15.77 -2.70 7.32
N GLY A 33 15.64 -3.41 6.20
CA GLY A 33 16.01 -4.82 6.05
C GLY A 33 14.90 -5.83 6.36
N SER A 34 13.75 -5.41 6.91
CA SER A 34 12.61 -6.29 7.16
C SER A 34 11.96 -6.77 5.85
N TYR A 35 11.62 -8.06 5.83
CA TYR A 35 10.68 -8.67 4.89
C TYR A 35 9.38 -9.00 5.61
N LEU A 36 8.25 -8.71 4.97
CA LEU A 36 6.93 -9.11 5.46
C LEU A 36 6.13 -9.79 4.35
N PHE A 37 5.40 -10.83 4.73
CA PHE A 37 4.48 -11.58 3.88
C PHE A 37 3.06 -11.49 4.44
N GLU A 38 2.09 -11.29 3.54
CA GLU A 38 0.68 -11.30 3.89
C GLU A 38 -0.06 -12.29 2.99
N PRO A 39 -0.78 -13.26 3.58
CA PRO A 39 -1.61 -14.17 2.80
C PRO A 39 -2.87 -13.46 2.30
N ALA A 40 -3.41 -13.94 1.18
CA ALA A 40 -4.71 -13.47 0.68
C ALA A 40 -5.80 -13.60 1.77
N GLY A 41 -6.66 -12.59 1.88
CA GLY A 41 -7.73 -12.51 2.87
C GLY A 41 -7.31 -11.88 4.20
N SER A 42 -6.02 -11.55 4.39
CA SER A 42 -5.56 -10.84 5.58
C SER A 42 -6.12 -9.41 5.63
N THR A 43 -6.35 -8.90 6.84
CA THR A 43 -6.94 -7.56 7.07
C THR A 43 -6.09 -6.81 8.07
N HIS A 44 -5.63 -5.60 7.69
CA HIS A 44 -4.67 -4.85 8.50
C HIS A 44 -4.85 -3.34 8.40
N THR A 45 -4.25 -2.64 9.36
CA THR A 45 -4.17 -1.18 9.43
C THR A 45 -2.72 -0.76 9.52
N LEU A 46 -2.14 -0.27 8.42
CA LEU A 46 -0.74 0.18 8.38
C LEU A 46 -0.60 1.50 9.14
N VAL A 47 0.36 1.54 10.05
CA VAL A 47 0.70 2.71 10.85
C VAL A 47 2.21 2.95 10.84
N VAL A 48 2.59 4.22 10.69
CA VAL A 48 3.95 4.69 10.97
C VAL A 48 4.00 5.15 12.43
N PRO A 49 4.79 4.50 13.31
CA PRO A 49 4.89 4.86 14.71
C PRO A 49 5.31 6.31 14.93
N GLU A 50 4.81 6.95 15.99
CA GLU A 50 5.19 8.34 16.34
C GLU A 50 6.69 8.48 16.68
N SER A 51 7.32 7.41 17.14
CA SER A 51 8.76 7.38 17.43
C SER A 51 9.64 7.36 16.18
N ASN A 52 9.06 7.20 14.99
CA ASN A 52 9.80 7.17 13.74
C ASN A 52 10.32 8.56 13.38
N ALA A 53 11.63 8.71 13.24
CA ALA A 53 12.28 10.01 13.04
C ALA A 53 12.70 10.29 11.58
N GLU A 54 12.45 9.36 10.66
CA GLU A 54 12.87 9.46 9.26
C GLU A 54 11.76 9.04 8.30
N VAL A 55 11.97 9.23 6.99
CA VAL A 55 11.01 8.75 5.98
C VAL A 55 11.00 7.22 5.99
N THR A 56 9.81 6.63 5.94
CA THR A 56 9.64 5.19 5.77
C THR A 56 9.49 4.87 4.29
N ASP A 57 10.49 4.24 3.69
CA ASP A 57 10.41 3.71 2.32
C ASP A 57 10.24 2.19 2.36
N VAL A 58 9.21 1.73 1.67
CA VAL A 58 8.85 0.31 1.58
C VAL A 58 8.47 -0.02 0.14
N ARG A 59 9.04 -1.09 -0.40
CA ARG A 59 8.59 -1.65 -1.67
C ARG A 59 7.53 -2.71 -1.40
N PHE A 60 6.32 -2.47 -1.88
CA PHE A 60 5.23 -3.44 -1.88
C PHE A 60 5.08 -4.12 -3.25
N VAL A 61 4.85 -5.43 -3.23
CA VAL A 61 4.37 -6.22 -4.37
C VAL A 61 3.02 -6.77 -3.97
N VAL A 62 1.96 -6.20 -4.54
CA VAL A 62 0.57 -6.49 -4.18
C VAL A 62 -0.07 -7.29 -5.31
N TYR A 63 -0.64 -8.45 -4.99
CA TYR A 63 -1.48 -9.22 -5.89
C TYR A 63 -2.95 -8.97 -5.53
N GLY A 64 -3.80 -8.82 -6.55
CA GLY A 64 -5.23 -8.54 -6.34
C GLY A 64 -5.50 -7.07 -6.02
N ALA A 65 -6.40 -6.84 -5.08
CA ALA A 65 -6.90 -5.52 -4.71
C ALA A 65 -6.93 -5.34 -3.18
N ASN A 66 -6.90 -4.08 -2.75
CA ASN A 66 -7.24 -3.70 -1.38
C ASN A 66 -8.74 -3.40 -1.32
N LEU A 67 -9.44 -4.08 -0.42
CA LEU A 67 -10.81 -3.76 -0.03
C LEU A 67 -10.72 -2.88 1.20
N ASN A 68 -10.84 -1.56 1.02
CA ASN A 68 -10.82 -0.60 2.11
C ASN A 68 -12.15 -0.67 2.87
N LEU A 69 -12.05 -0.77 4.19
CA LEU A 69 -13.17 -1.07 5.07
C LEU A 69 -13.58 0.15 5.88
N ASP A 70 -14.90 0.35 6.03
CA ASP A 70 -15.47 1.32 6.95
C ASP A 70 -15.40 0.81 8.41
N ALA A 71 -15.91 1.62 9.35
CA ALA A 71 -15.91 1.28 10.78
C ALA A 71 -16.76 0.05 11.12
N GLU A 72 -17.74 -0.30 10.29
CA GLU A 72 -18.58 -1.49 10.42
C GLU A 72 -17.99 -2.72 9.69
N GLY A 73 -16.82 -2.58 9.06
CA GLY A 73 -16.14 -3.64 8.32
C GLY A 73 -16.72 -3.90 6.92
N ARG A 74 -17.54 -2.99 6.39
CA ARG A 74 -18.08 -3.07 5.02
C ARG A 74 -17.08 -2.48 4.04
N VAL A 75 -17.07 -3.00 2.82
CA VAL A 75 -16.22 -2.46 1.75
C VAL A 75 -16.77 -1.13 1.28
N GLU A 76 -16.00 -0.05 1.43
CA GLU A 76 -16.36 1.29 0.95
C GLU A 76 -15.60 1.71 -0.31
N LEU A 77 -14.40 1.15 -0.51
CA LEU A 77 -13.55 1.44 -1.66
C LEU A 77 -12.77 0.18 -2.05
N VAL A 78 -12.67 -0.05 -3.36
CA VAL A 78 -11.82 -1.08 -3.94
C VAL A 78 -10.66 -0.40 -4.64
N VAL A 79 -9.44 -0.67 -4.18
CA VAL A 79 -8.20 -0.19 -4.81
C VAL A 79 -7.53 -1.35 -5.50
N ASP A 80 -7.72 -1.45 -6.81
CA ASP A 80 -7.04 -2.42 -7.67
C ASP A 80 -5.92 -1.75 -8.49
N ALA A 81 -5.21 -2.55 -9.28
CA ALA A 81 -4.11 -2.05 -10.11
C ALA A 81 -4.56 -1.02 -11.17
N GLN A 82 -5.81 -1.09 -11.65
CA GLN A 82 -6.31 -0.13 -12.64
C GLN A 82 -6.56 1.23 -11.98
N LEU A 83 -7.20 1.28 -10.81
CA LEU A 83 -7.40 2.53 -10.08
C LEU A 83 -6.06 3.18 -9.69
N VAL A 84 -5.06 2.37 -9.28
CA VAL A 84 -3.71 2.88 -8.98
C VAL A 84 -3.05 3.46 -10.23
N LEU A 85 -3.17 2.80 -11.38
CA LEU A 85 -2.64 3.28 -12.65
C LEU A 85 -3.28 4.62 -13.05
N ASP A 86 -4.60 4.74 -12.95
CA ASP A 86 -5.34 5.95 -13.28
C ASP A 86 -4.94 7.11 -12.36
N PHE A 87 -4.81 6.83 -11.06
CA PHE A 87 -4.36 7.81 -10.08
C PHE A 87 -2.91 8.26 -10.35
N TYR A 88 -2.00 7.31 -10.60
CA TYR A 88 -0.60 7.59 -10.93
C TYR A 88 -0.48 8.49 -12.17
N ARG A 89 -1.18 8.14 -13.26
CA ARG A 89 -1.21 8.94 -14.50
C ARG A 89 -1.76 10.35 -14.27
N SER A 90 -2.84 10.48 -13.52
CA SER A 90 -3.40 11.78 -13.15
C SER A 90 -2.39 12.64 -12.37
N MET A 91 -1.71 12.06 -11.38
CA MET A 91 -0.70 12.76 -10.58
C MET A 91 0.54 13.14 -11.42
N CYS A 92 0.97 12.25 -12.32
CA CYS A 92 2.05 12.54 -13.25
C CYS A 92 1.69 13.70 -14.19
N ALA A 93 0.49 13.71 -14.77
CA ALA A 93 0.03 14.80 -15.63
C ALA A 93 0.01 16.15 -14.88
N GLN A 94 -0.48 16.15 -13.63
CA GLN A 94 -0.45 17.35 -12.77
C GLN A 94 0.98 17.82 -12.44
N ALA A 95 1.93 16.89 -12.36
CA ALA A 95 3.35 17.18 -12.18
C ALA A 95 4.09 17.51 -13.50
N GLY A 96 3.41 17.58 -14.64
CA GLY A 96 4.01 17.88 -15.95
C GLY A 96 4.65 16.68 -16.66
N VAL A 97 4.28 15.45 -16.28
CA VAL A 97 4.74 14.19 -16.88
C VAL A 97 3.53 13.49 -17.54
N PRO A 98 3.22 13.78 -18.81
CA PRO A 98 1.96 13.33 -19.44
C PRO A 98 1.95 11.86 -19.86
N ASP A 99 3.11 11.22 -20.04
CA ASP A 99 3.25 9.82 -20.46
C ASP A 99 4.27 9.09 -19.58
N PRO A 100 3.91 8.76 -18.32
CA PRO A 100 4.83 8.09 -17.42
C PRO A 100 5.04 6.62 -17.87
N PRO A 101 6.28 6.11 -17.88
CA PRO A 101 6.58 4.79 -18.40
C PRO A 101 6.08 3.69 -17.44
N VAL A 102 4.93 3.09 -17.77
CA VAL A 102 4.37 1.92 -17.06
C VAL A 102 4.37 0.72 -18.00
N ILE A 103 5.03 -0.36 -17.58
CA ILE A 103 5.14 -1.59 -18.38
C ILE A 103 3.85 -2.40 -18.24
N GLY A 104 3.26 -2.81 -19.38
CA GLY A 104 2.08 -3.68 -19.40
C GLY A 104 0.76 -2.98 -19.09
N ALA A 105 0.76 -1.65 -18.94
CA ALA A 105 -0.46 -0.87 -18.78
C ALA A 105 -1.23 -0.76 -20.11
N PRO A 106 -2.57 -0.80 -20.11
CA PRO A 106 -3.36 -0.45 -21.28
C PRO A 106 -3.08 1.01 -21.69
N PRO A 107 -3.22 1.34 -22.99
CA PRO A 107 -3.05 2.72 -23.46
C PRO A 107 -4.01 3.68 -22.74
N LEU A 108 -3.64 4.97 -22.74
CA LEU A 108 -4.49 6.08 -22.27
C LEU A 108 -5.77 6.21 -23.11
#